data_AF-A0A937YV97-F1
#
_entry.id   AF-A0A937YV97-F1
#
_cell.length_a   1.000
_cell.length_b   1.000
_cell.length_c   1.000
_cell.angle_alpha   90.00
_cell.angle_beta   90.00
_cell.angle_gamma   90.00
#
_symmetry.space_group_name_H-M   'P 1'
#
loop_
_entity.id
_entity.type
_entity.pdbx_description
1 polymer ?
#
loop_
_entity_poly.entity_id
_entity_poly.type
_entity_poly.pdbx_seq_one_letter_code
_entity_poly.pdbx_strand_id
1 'polypeptide(L)'
;MNERTINTLQYLMFQVEPHDYAEELEAVRKEQRAIHAAGDEALKAEAADLLAENAVDMQSYLADWHLKSKQRHPDTALSDADLQGEVEKSLALLEELGESQRAAAAKAKAEGVKASNLLKLARGADAGTHNTRWGNDYASGLRDSMQKGAILVTTNPVLVGVAAKENPAMWLPVRDRVRADNPSAGPVEITALMTIKVVVQNARLLRPIWEITDRKLGLVSLQLSPKEAFDEAVMIEGALAIYERLGQEIGGTPNTVFKVPGTKAGITVAGELTKRGIGVNVTVNYSLPQQIAFAGVIERNSTAPLSFRTQMDGRVDDPIGEELKEAGVADWEEVKTWATTAIRQREYRMLCMEPRDGGLGFTKSFCLGAAGRGPWNISRSVTDGPATLFLTIFPQRQVEFDAESREINPRAIWEPVAPEKLATLLHKSRLFRQAYEPDGMTPEEFDTFLPTQATLKQFSKAYDDFVAWCGGDDAALG
;
A
#
# COMPACT_ATOMS: atom_id res chain seq x y z
N MET A 1 -12.82 13.05 -8.00
CA MET A 1 -11.98 13.95 -8.82
C MET A 1 -11.74 13.31 -10.18
N ASN A 2 -11.78 14.11 -11.23
CA ASN A 2 -11.46 13.63 -12.58
C ASN A 2 -9.93 13.69 -12.82
N GLU A 3 -9.50 13.22 -14.00
CA GLU A 3 -8.08 13.17 -14.37
C GLU A 3 -7.43 14.57 -14.48
N ARG A 4 -8.15 15.58 -14.97
CA ARG A 4 -7.65 16.97 -15.05
C ARG A 4 -7.33 17.51 -13.67
N THR A 5 -8.25 17.40 -12.72
CA THR A 5 -8.07 17.85 -11.34
C THR A 5 -6.84 17.18 -10.70
N ILE A 6 -6.70 15.87 -10.85
CA ILE A 6 -5.58 15.11 -10.29
C ILE A 6 -4.25 15.58 -10.91
N ASN A 7 -4.20 15.77 -12.23
CA ASN A 7 -3.00 16.22 -12.92
C ASN A 7 -2.59 17.62 -12.45
N THR A 8 -3.52 18.56 -12.30
CA THR A 8 -3.22 19.90 -11.77
C THR A 8 -2.68 19.83 -10.33
N LEU A 9 -3.30 19.02 -9.47
CA LEU A 9 -2.85 18.86 -8.08
C LEU A 9 -1.46 18.23 -7.99
N GLN A 10 -1.18 17.21 -8.82
CA GLN A 10 0.16 16.61 -8.90
C GLN A 10 1.20 17.57 -9.47
N TYR A 11 0.84 18.36 -10.49
CA TYR A 11 1.72 19.39 -11.05
C TYR A 11 2.15 20.39 -9.95
N LEU A 12 1.17 20.95 -9.22
CA LEU A 12 1.43 21.88 -8.13
C LEU A 12 2.32 21.27 -7.03
N MET A 13 2.06 20.03 -6.62
CA MET A 13 2.79 19.41 -5.50
C MET A 13 4.17 18.87 -5.85
N PHE A 14 4.40 18.42 -7.09
CA PHE A 14 5.58 17.63 -7.44
C PHE A 14 6.46 18.23 -8.54
N GLN A 15 5.96 19.21 -9.31
CA GLN A 15 6.65 19.73 -10.50
C GLN A 15 6.92 21.24 -10.44
N VAL A 16 6.09 22.02 -9.75
CA VAL A 16 6.30 23.45 -9.62
C VAL A 16 7.47 23.73 -8.67
N GLU A 17 8.43 24.51 -9.15
CA GLU A 17 9.58 24.92 -8.36
C GLU A 17 9.14 25.80 -7.18
N PRO A 18 9.72 25.62 -5.97
CA PRO A 18 9.30 26.34 -4.77
C PRO A 18 9.21 27.87 -4.92
N HIS A 19 10.16 28.47 -5.63
CA HIS A 19 10.23 29.92 -5.83
C HIS A 19 9.13 30.48 -6.76
N ASP A 20 8.58 29.64 -7.64
CA ASP A 20 7.51 29.98 -8.58
C ASP A 20 6.12 29.59 -8.05
N TYR A 21 6.07 28.83 -6.95
CA TYR A 21 4.85 28.19 -6.46
C TYR A 21 3.68 29.15 -6.22
N ALA A 22 3.95 30.32 -5.63
CA ALA A 22 2.92 31.32 -5.36
C ALA A 22 2.34 31.94 -6.64
N GLU A 23 3.16 32.16 -7.67
CA GLU A 23 2.73 32.71 -8.95
C GLU A 23 1.89 31.69 -9.74
N GLU A 24 2.40 30.46 -9.84
CA GLU A 24 1.70 29.35 -10.51
C GLU A 24 0.35 29.05 -9.84
N LEU A 25 0.30 29.01 -8.51
CA LEU A 25 -0.94 28.79 -7.78
C LEU A 25 -1.93 29.96 -7.97
N GLU A 26 -1.47 31.20 -8.07
CA GLU A 26 -2.33 32.34 -8.38
C GLU A 26 -2.93 32.23 -9.79
N ALA A 27 -2.16 31.77 -10.78
CA ALA A 27 -2.68 31.50 -12.12
C ALA A 27 -3.78 30.43 -12.09
N VAL A 28 -3.58 29.35 -11.33
CA VAL A 28 -4.61 28.31 -11.12
C VAL A 28 -5.84 28.88 -10.42
N ARG A 29 -5.68 29.68 -9.36
CA ARG A 29 -6.81 30.34 -8.67
C ARG A 29 -7.63 31.21 -9.61
N LYS A 30 -6.97 31.98 -10.48
CA LYS A 30 -7.64 32.81 -11.50
C LYS A 30 -8.39 31.96 -12.52
N GLU A 31 -7.82 30.86 -12.98
CA GLU A 31 -8.49 29.91 -13.88
C GLU A 31 -9.72 29.29 -13.20
N GLN A 32 -9.59 28.80 -11.98
CA GLN A 32 -10.72 28.19 -11.25
C GLN A 32 -11.83 29.20 -10.95
N ARG A 33 -11.48 30.46 -10.62
CA ARG A 33 -12.46 31.56 -10.48
C ARG A 33 -13.24 31.75 -11.78
N ALA A 34 -12.58 31.72 -12.94
CA ALA A 34 -13.24 31.86 -14.23
C ALA A 34 -14.12 30.64 -14.58
N ILE A 35 -13.65 29.42 -14.31
CA ILE A 35 -14.43 28.18 -14.51
C ILE A 35 -15.67 28.18 -13.61
N HIS A 36 -15.55 28.56 -12.34
CA HIS A 36 -16.68 28.63 -11.41
C HIS A 36 -17.71 29.68 -11.85
N ALA A 37 -17.24 30.88 -12.26
CA ALA A 37 -18.13 31.96 -12.70
C ALA A 37 -18.92 31.62 -13.99
N ALA A 38 -18.30 30.87 -14.92
CA ALA A 38 -18.89 30.57 -16.23
C ALA A 38 -19.49 29.15 -16.33
N GLY A 39 -19.21 28.28 -15.36
CA GLY A 39 -19.54 26.86 -15.40
C GLY A 39 -20.98 26.54 -15.00
N ASP A 40 -21.44 25.36 -15.40
CA ASP A 40 -22.59 24.74 -14.77
C ASP A 40 -22.24 24.25 -13.35
N GLU A 41 -23.22 23.70 -12.63
CA GLU A 41 -23.01 23.25 -11.25
C GLU A 41 -21.93 22.16 -11.12
N ALA A 42 -21.72 21.34 -12.15
CA ALA A 42 -20.68 20.32 -12.14
C ALA A 42 -19.28 20.94 -12.27
N LEU A 43 -19.12 21.90 -13.19
CA LEU A 43 -17.85 22.63 -13.38
C LEU A 43 -17.52 23.52 -12.18
N LYS A 44 -18.53 24.15 -11.54
CA LYS A 44 -18.36 24.89 -10.29
C LYS A 44 -17.84 23.99 -9.17
N ALA A 45 -18.49 22.84 -8.98
CA ALA A 45 -18.07 21.87 -7.98
C ALA A 45 -16.63 21.38 -8.24
N GLU A 46 -16.28 21.09 -9.49
CA GLU A 46 -14.92 20.67 -9.86
C GLU A 46 -13.87 21.74 -9.54
N ALA A 47 -14.14 23.00 -9.90
CA ALA A 47 -13.23 24.11 -9.62
C ALA A 47 -13.04 24.33 -8.11
N ALA A 48 -14.13 24.25 -7.34
CA ALA A 48 -14.10 24.39 -5.90
C ALA A 48 -13.38 23.20 -5.23
N ASP A 49 -13.62 21.97 -5.68
CA ASP A 49 -12.95 20.77 -5.16
C ASP A 49 -11.43 20.82 -5.40
N LEU A 50 -10.98 21.35 -6.55
CA LEU A 50 -9.56 21.54 -6.84
C LEU A 50 -8.90 22.48 -5.83
N LEU A 51 -9.51 23.65 -5.58
CA LEU A 51 -9.01 24.63 -4.62
C LEU A 51 -8.97 24.07 -3.19
N ALA A 52 -10.04 23.37 -2.80
CA ALA A 52 -10.17 22.75 -1.49
C ALA A 52 -9.10 21.66 -1.27
N GLU A 53 -8.92 20.76 -2.23
CA GLU A 53 -7.92 19.68 -2.13
C GLU A 53 -6.49 20.23 -2.20
N ASN A 54 -6.22 21.27 -2.99
CA ASN A 54 -4.89 21.91 -2.99
C ASN A 54 -4.57 22.54 -1.62
N ALA A 55 -5.55 23.19 -0.98
CA ALA A 55 -5.37 23.74 0.36
C ALA A 55 -5.03 22.67 1.40
N VAL A 56 -5.57 21.45 1.25
CA VAL A 56 -5.21 20.30 2.10
C VAL A 56 -3.81 19.79 1.75
N ASP A 57 -3.50 19.62 0.46
CA ASP A 57 -2.23 19.09 -0.02
C ASP A 57 -1.01 19.89 0.48
N MET A 58 -1.09 21.22 0.43
CA MET A 58 -0.05 22.13 0.93
C MET A 58 0.28 21.93 2.42
N GLN A 59 -0.68 21.40 3.19
CA GLN A 59 -0.53 21.17 4.62
C GLN A 59 -0.25 19.70 4.96
N SER A 60 -0.13 18.85 3.95
CA SER A 60 -0.03 17.40 4.05
C SER A 60 1.40 16.89 3.82
N TYR A 61 1.58 15.57 3.83
CA TYR A 61 2.85 14.94 3.44
C TYR A 61 3.22 15.16 1.96
N LEU A 62 2.26 15.50 1.10
CA LEU A 62 2.53 15.70 -0.32
C LEU A 62 3.52 16.85 -0.56
N ALA A 63 3.42 17.94 0.21
CA ALA A 63 4.36 19.05 0.13
C ALA A 63 5.79 18.67 0.57
N ASP A 64 5.95 17.64 1.41
CA ASP A 64 7.25 17.20 1.93
C ASP A 64 8.13 16.57 0.83
N TRP A 65 7.53 16.02 -0.24
CA TRP A 65 8.25 15.36 -1.33
C TRP A 65 9.08 16.29 -2.21
N HIS A 66 8.58 17.49 -2.45
CA HIS A 66 9.16 18.43 -3.41
C HIS A 66 9.26 19.82 -2.80
N LEU A 67 8.13 20.50 -2.57
CA LEU A 67 8.09 21.91 -2.17
C LEU A 67 8.91 22.24 -0.92
N LYS A 68 8.86 21.36 0.10
CA LYS A 68 9.56 21.54 1.37
C LYS A 68 10.90 20.80 1.44
N SER A 69 11.30 20.12 0.36
CA SER A 69 12.47 19.26 0.36
C SER A 69 13.76 20.07 0.25
N LYS A 70 14.44 20.30 1.38
CA LYS A 70 15.76 20.95 1.42
C LYS A 70 16.85 20.18 0.68
N GLN A 71 16.68 18.88 0.50
CA GLN A 71 17.61 18.06 -0.29
C GLN A 71 17.53 18.43 -1.78
N ARG A 72 16.32 18.70 -2.29
CA ARG A 72 16.09 19.08 -3.68
C ARG A 72 16.32 20.57 -3.89
N HIS A 73 15.92 21.37 -2.90
CA HIS A 73 15.84 22.83 -2.98
C HIS A 73 16.51 23.48 -1.75
N PRO A 74 17.86 23.49 -1.66
CA PRO A 74 18.57 23.93 -0.46
C PRO A 74 18.25 25.36 0.00
N ASP A 75 18.06 26.27 -0.95
CA ASP A 75 17.91 27.70 -0.69
C ASP A 75 16.46 28.21 -0.84
N THR A 76 15.60 27.43 -1.49
CA THR A 76 14.25 27.85 -1.90
C THR A 76 13.13 26.98 -1.36
N ALA A 77 13.42 25.87 -0.66
CA ALA A 77 12.40 25.02 -0.06
C ALA A 77 11.45 25.84 0.83
N LEU A 78 10.15 25.66 0.61
CA LEU A 78 9.11 26.37 1.34
C LEU A 78 9.02 25.88 2.78
N SER A 79 8.74 26.81 3.69
CA SER A 79 8.37 26.50 5.06
C SER A 79 6.86 26.27 5.19
N ASP A 80 6.43 25.70 6.33
CA ASP A 80 5.00 25.62 6.65
C ASP A 80 4.34 27.01 6.70
N ALA A 81 5.09 28.06 7.06
CA ALA A 81 4.58 29.42 7.10
C ALA A 81 4.34 30.00 5.69
N ASP A 82 5.24 29.72 4.74
CA ASP A 82 5.10 30.16 3.35
C ASP A 82 3.84 29.54 2.72
N LEU A 83 3.65 28.23 2.93
CA LEU A 83 2.49 27.50 2.44
C LEU A 83 1.18 27.91 3.14
N GLN A 84 1.23 28.25 4.43
CA GLN A 84 0.06 28.69 5.20
C GLN A 84 -0.56 29.97 4.59
N GLY A 85 0.27 30.91 4.13
CA GLY A 85 -0.23 32.12 3.45
C GLY A 85 -0.99 31.80 2.16
N GLU A 86 -0.54 30.80 1.39
CA GLU A 86 -1.22 30.37 0.18
C GLU A 86 -2.49 29.56 0.44
N VAL A 87 -2.51 28.75 1.51
CA VAL A 87 -3.71 28.08 2.01
C VAL A 87 -4.81 29.09 2.31
N GLU A 88 -4.49 30.14 3.05
CA GLU A 88 -5.46 31.16 3.47
C GLU A 88 -6.08 31.87 2.27
N LYS A 89 -5.29 32.18 1.24
CA LYS A 89 -5.78 32.76 -0.02
C LYS A 89 -6.73 31.81 -0.75
N SER A 90 -6.41 30.52 -0.84
CA SER A 90 -7.27 29.52 -1.49
C SER A 90 -8.58 29.30 -0.73
N LEU A 91 -8.55 29.29 0.60
CA LEU A 91 -9.76 29.20 1.43
C LEU A 91 -10.61 30.48 1.32
N ALA A 92 -9.99 31.66 1.33
CA ALA A 92 -10.70 32.93 1.13
C ALA A 92 -11.38 33.01 -0.24
N LEU A 93 -10.73 32.49 -1.29
CA LEU A 93 -11.34 32.39 -2.61
C LEU A 93 -12.58 31.49 -2.60
N LEU A 94 -12.54 30.35 -1.91
CA LEU A 94 -13.71 29.48 -1.77
C LEU A 94 -14.88 30.21 -1.09
N GLU A 95 -14.60 30.99 -0.04
CA GLU A 95 -15.60 31.84 0.62
C GLU A 95 -16.18 32.89 -0.35
N GLU A 96 -15.34 33.57 -1.13
CA GLU A 96 -15.77 34.54 -2.16
C GLU A 96 -16.68 33.90 -3.22
N LEU A 97 -16.44 32.63 -3.57
CA LEU A 97 -17.22 31.86 -4.54
C LEU A 97 -18.52 31.27 -3.95
N GLY A 98 -18.79 31.48 -2.67
CA GLY A 98 -19.97 30.92 -1.98
C GLY A 98 -19.82 29.46 -1.57
N GLU A 99 -18.59 28.93 -1.53
CA GLU A 99 -18.25 27.54 -1.24
C GLU A 99 -17.79 27.33 0.22
N SER A 100 -18.37 28.08 1.17
CA SER A 100 -17.98 28.08 2.60
C SER A 100 -17.97 26.69 3.22
N GLN A 101 -18.88 25.80 2.82
CA GLN A 101 -18.90 24.42 3.32
C GLN A 101 -17.65 23.63 2.88
N ARG A 102 -17.20 23.82 1.63
CA ARG A 102 -15.98 23.20 1.12
C ARG A 102 -14.74 23.77 1.78
N ALA A 103 -14.70 25.09 2.01
CA ALA A 103 -13.60 25.73 2.74
C ALA A 103 -13.48 25.18 4.17
N ALA A 104 -14.60 25.08 4.89
CA ALA A 104 -14.64 24.49 6.23
C ALA A 104 -14.23 23.02 6.24
N ALA A 105 -14.71 22.23 5.27
CA ALA A 105 -14.34 20.82 5.13
C ALA A 105 -12.85 20.64 4.81
N ALA A 106 -12.27 21.47 3.94
CA ALA A 106 -10.84 21.46 3.63
C ALA A 106 -10.00 21.76 4.88
N LYS A 107 -10.40 22.78 5.66
CA LYS A 107 -9.73 23.11 6.92
C LYS A 107 -9.78 21.94 7.91
N ALA A 108 -10.96 21.36 8.13
CA ALA A 108 -11.13 20.21 9.03
C ALA A 108 -10.33 18.98 8.56
N LYS A 109 -10.31 18.71 7.25
CA LYS A 109 -9.50 17.63 6.65
C LYS A 109 -8.00 17.86 6.90
N ALA A 110 -7.51 19.08 6.68
CA ALA A 110 -6.12 19.43 6.94
C ALA A 110 -5.73 19.30 8.42
N GLU A 111 -6.59 19.71 9.34
CA GLU A 111 -6.39 19.51 10.78
C GLU A 111 -6.33 18.01 11.14
N GLY A 112 -7.22 17.20 10.56
CA GLY A 112 -7.21 15.74 10.72
C GLY A 112 -5.93 15.09 10.16
N VAL A 113 -5.42 15.56 9.02
CA VAL A 113 -4.14 15.11 8.46
C VAL A 113 -2.98 15.48 9.40
N LYS A 114 -2.92 16.72 9.90
CA LYS A 114 -1.89 17.17 10.84
C LYS A 114 -1.88 16.38 12.15
N ALA A 115 -3.05 15.94 12.62
CA ALA A 115 -3.19 15.14 13.83
C ALA A 115 -2.81 13.66 13.65
N SER A 116 -2.72 13.17 12.41
CA SER A 116 -2.52 11.76 12.08
C SER A 116 -1.23 11.19 12.66
N ASN A 117 -1.31 10.02 13.30
CA ASN A 117 -0.14 9.27 13.74
C ASN A 117 0.61 8.64 12.55
N LEU A 118 -0.09 8.36 11.45
CA LEU A 118 0.54 7.90 10.20
C LEU A 118 1.38 8.99 9.53
N LEU A 119 0.95 10.25 9.62
CA LEU A 119 1.78 11.39 9.19
C LEU A 119 3.04 11.53 10.06
N LYS A 120 2.90 11.38 11.38
CA LYS A 120 4.06 11.35 12.31
C LYS A 120 5.01 10.20 11.96
N LEU A 121 4.48 9.01 11.65
CA LEU A 121 5.26 7.86 11.22
C LEU A 121 6.01 8.15 9.91
N ALA A 122 5.36 8.76 8.91
CA ALA A 122 6.00 9.09 7.63
C ALA A 122 7.13 10.11 7.80
N ARG A 123 6.87 11.23 8.48
CA ARG A 123 7.86 12.29 8.72
C ARG A 123 9.02 11.84 9.62
N GLY A 124 8.74 11.01 10.61
CA GLY A 124 9.79 10.43 11.45
C GLY A 124 10.75 9.54 10.65
N ALA A 125 10.26 8.89 9.59
CA ALA A 125 11.11 8.11 8.69
C ALA A 125 12.00 8.97 7.79
N ASP A 126 11.51 10.14 7.34
CA ASP A 126 12.35 11.12 6.60
C ASP A 126 13.38 11.78 7.51
N ALA A 127 13.02 12.04 8.77
CA ALA A 127 13.91 12.61 9.76
C ALA A 127 14.96 11.60 10.29
N GLY A 128 14.90 10.34 9.86
CA GLY A 128 15.82 9.27 10.30
C GLY A 128 15.61 8.82 11.75
N THR A 129 14.46 9.13 12.36
CA THR A 129 14.14 8.68 13.74
C THR A 129 13.82 7.19 13.80
N HIS A 130 13.24 6.65 12.73
CA HIS A 130 13.00 5.24 12.49
C HIS A 130 13.06 4.94 10.98
N ASN A 131 13.12 3.67 10.62
CA ASN A 131 13.19 3.14 9.26
C ASN A 131 11.93 2.30 8.94
N THR A 132 10.76 2.92 9.14
CA THR A 132 9.46 2.30 8.89
C THR A 132 8.63 3.17 7.97
N ARG A 133 8.12 2.59 6.88
CA ARG A 133 7.28 3.26 5.88
C ARG A 133 5.95 2.56 5.76
N TRP A 134 4.93 3.25 5.25
CA TRP A 134 3.59 2.67 5.18
C TRP A 134 2.89 2.95 3.84
N GLY A 135 1.82 2.22 3.58
CA GLY A 135 1.00 2.32 2.39
C GLY A 135 -0.45 1.90 2.61
N ASN A 136 -1.25 2.06 1.58
CA ASN A 136 -2.69 1.80 1.60
C ASN A 136 -3.02 0.35 1.19
N ASP A 137 -3.69 -0.42 2.05
CA ASP A 137 -4.15 -1.79 1.72
C ASP A 137 -5.55 -1.76 1.13
N TYR A 138 -5.75 -0.98 0.08
CA TYR A 138 -7.03 -0.83 -0.57
C TYR A 138 -6.88 -0.33 -2.01
N ALA A 139 -7.81 -0.72 -2.89
CA ALA A 139 -7.76 -0.31 -4.29
C ALA A 139 -8.26 1.13 -4.53
N SER A 140 -8.94 1.73 -3.54
CA SER A 140 -9.44 3.11 -3.52
C SER A 140 -8.89 3.89 -2.32
N GLY A 141 -9.12 5.21 -2.27
CA GLY A 141 -8.71 6.05 -1.13
C GLY A 141 -7.22 6.34 -1.02
N LEU A 142 -6.41 5.96 -2.02
CA LEU A 142 -4.96 6.12 -2.00
C LEU A 142 -4.53 7.58 -1.84
N ARG A 143 -5.19 8.52 -2.51
CA ARG A 143 -4.81 9.94 -2.45
C ARG A 143 -4.90 10.53 -1.04
N ASP A 144 -5.98 10.24 -0.31
CA ASP A 144 -6.12 10.66 1.10
C ASP A 144 -5.06 9.98 1.98
N SER A 145 -4.72 8.72 1.69
CA SER A 145 -3.64 8.02 2.38
C SER A 145 -2.27 8.67 2.09
N MET A 146 -2.02 9.13 0.85
CA MET A 146 -0.79 9.82 0.47
C MET A 146 -0.64 11.17 1.19
N GLN A 147 -1.73 11.89 1.44
CA GLN A 147 -1.72 13.11 2.28
C GLN A 147 -1.18 12.83 3.70
N LYS A 148 -1.37 11.60 4.19
CA LYS A 148 -0.83 11.13 5.48
C LYS A 148 0.51 10.39 5.36
N GLY A 149 1.05 10.25 4.15
CA GLY A 149 2.36 9.66 3.88
C GLY A 149 2.40 8.21 3.44
N ALA A 150 1.30 7.68 2.90
CA ALA A 150 1.33 6.41 2.17
C ALA A 150 2.22 6.52 0.92
N ILE A 151 3.16 5.58 0.75
CA ILE A 151 4.12 5.55 -0.37
C ILE A 151 3.97 4.33 -1.28
N LEU A 152 3.02 3.46 -0.97
CA LEU A 152 2.69 2.29 -1.76
C LEU A 152 1.20 2.00 -1.61
N VAL A 153 0.71 1.16 -2.52
CA VAL A 153 -0.65 0.61 -2.43
C VAL A 153 -0.62 -0.87 -2.76
N THR A 154 -1.42 -1.64 -2.05
CA THR A 154 -1.53 -3.07 -2.28
C THR A 154 -2.94 -3.42 -2.73
N THR A 155 -3.06 -4.03 -3.91
CA THR A 155 -4.36 -4.52 -4.42
C THR A 155 -4.40 -6.04 -4.44
N ASN A 156 -5.60 -6.59 -4.58
CA ASN A 156 -5.86 -7.97 -4.94
C ASN A 156 -7.25 -8.01 -5.63
N PRO A 157 -7.65 -9.10 -6.29
CA PRO A 157 -8.92 -9.13 -7.02
C PRO A 157 -10.15 -8.85 -6.14
N VAL A 158 -10.11 -9.25 -4.87
CA VAL A 158 -11.18 -8.93 -3.90
C VAL A 158 -11.31 -7.42 -3.75
N LEU A 159 -10.20 -6.73 -3.53
CA LEU A 159 -10.18 -5.27 -3.34
C LEU A 159 -10.56 -4.52 -4.60
N VAL A 160 -10.21 -5.05 -5.78
CA VAL A 160 -10.61 -4.50 -7.08
C VAL A 160 -12.13 -4.63 -7.25
N GLY A 161 -12.70 -5.80 -6.97
CA GLY A 161 -14.15 -6.00 -6.99
C GLY A 161 -14.87 -5.11 -5.97
N VAL A 162 -14.33 -4.95 -4.76
CA VAL A 162 -14.91 -4.05 -3.76
C VAL A 162 -14.86 -2.58 -4.23
N ALA A 163 -13.74 -2.11 -4.78
CA ALA A 163 -13.66 -0.76 -5.32
C ALA A 163 -14.67 -0.52 -6.48
N ALA A 164 -14.89 -1.55 -7.31
CA ALA A 164 -15.93 -1.52 -8.34
C ALA A 164 -17.35 -1.40 -7.75
N LYS A 165 -17.62 -2.14 -6.67
CA LYS A 165 -18.89 -2.11 -5.94
C LYS A 165 -19.14 -0.78 -5.23
N GLU A 166 -18.12 -0.19 -4.61
CA GLU A 166 -18.23 1.08 -3.87
C GLU A 166 -18.47 2.28 -4.77
N ASN A 167 -18.00 2.23 -6.02
CA ASN A 167 -18.16 3.32 -6.98
C ASN A 167 -18.64 2.81 -8.35
N PRO A 168 -19.89 2.31 -8.44
CA PRO A 168 -20.42 1.74 -9.67
C PRO A 168 -20.54 2.78 -10.79
N ALA A 169 -20.80 4.04 -10.45
CA ALA A 169 -20.87 5.14 -11.41
C ALA A 169 -19.54 5.36 -12.15
N MET A 170 -18.40 5.09 -11.49
CA MET A 170 -17.08 5.14 -12.11
C MET A 170 -16.76 3.87 -12.88
N TRP A 171 -17.02 2.70 -12.30
CA TRP A 171 -16.47 1.44 -12.79
C TRP A 171 -17.36 0.69 -13.79
N LEU A 172 -18.69 0.84 -13.76
CA LEU A 172 -19.58 0.24 -14.76
C LEU A 172 -19.31 0.77 -16.17
N PRO A 173 -19.20 2.09 -16.41
CA PRO A 173 -18.88 2.60 -17.76
C PRO A 173 -17.52 2.14 -18.26
N VAL A 174 -16.53 2.01 -17.36
CA VAL A 174 -15.20 1.50 -17.71
C VAL A 174 -15.28 0.03 -18.11
N ARG A 175 -15.97 -0.81 -17.33
CA ARG A 175 -16.20 -2.22 -17.67
C ARG A 175 -16.87 -2.38 -19.02
N ASP A 176 -17.97 -1.65 -19.23
CA ASP A 176 -18.76 -1.79 -20.45
C ASP A 176 -17.96 -1.33 -21.68
N ARG A 177 -17.12 -0.30 -21.54
CA ARG A 177 -16.17 0.10 -22.59
C ARG A 177 -15.12 -0.98 -22.83
N VAL A 178 -14.49 -1.51 -21.79
CA VAL A 178 -13.50 -2.60 -21.92
C VAL A 178 -14.10 -3.81 -22.64
N ARG A 179 -15.36 -4.16 -22.36
CA ARG A 179 -16.08 -5.23 -23.08
C ARG A 179 -16.35 -4.87 -24.54
N ALA A 180 -16.81 -3.66 -24.81
CA ALA A 180 -17.09 -3.19 -26.16
C ALA A 180 -15.82 -3.15 -27.04
N ASP A 181 -14.69 -2.73 -26.46
CA ASP A 181 -13.39 -2.65 -27.14
C ASP A 181 -12.76 -4.04 -27.37
N ASN A 182 -13.24 -5.08 -26.68
CA ASN A 182 -12.69 -6.44 -26.73
C ASN A 182 -13.83 -7.48 -26.90
N PRO A 183 -14.56 -7.48 -28.03
CA PRO A 183 -15.78 -8.29 -28.20
C PRO A 183 -15.53 -9.81 -28.24
N SER A 184 -14.29 -10.24 -28.49
CA SER A 184 -13.90 -11.66 -28.48
C SER A 184 -13.36 -12.14 -27.13
N ALA A 185 -13.13 -11.23 -26.18
CA ALA A 185 -12.52 -11.54 -24.91
C ALA A 185 -13.51 -12.24 -23.95
N GLY A 186 -13.05 -13.31 -23.31
CA GLY A 186 -13.81 -14.00 -22.27
C GLY A 186 -13.82 -13.21 -20.95
N PRO A 187 -14.70 -13.55 -19.99
CA PRO A 187 -14.80 -12.86 -18.69
C PRO A 187 -13.48 -12.74 -17.93
N VAL A 188 -12.62 -13.77 -18.00
CA VAL A 188 -11.29 -13.77 -17.35
C VAL A 188 -10.36 -12.72 -17.96
N GLU A 189 -10.38 -12.56 -19.29
CA GLU A 189 -9.57 -11.56 -19.97
C GLU A 189 -10.07 -10.14 -19.68
N ILE A 190 -11.40 -9.93 -19.69
CA ILE A 190 -12.01 -8.67 -19.24
C ILE A 190 -11.63 -8.35 -17.80
N THR A 191 -11.56 -9.35 -16.92
CA THR A 191 -11.14 -9.20 -15.52
C THR A 191 -9.69 -8.72 -15.40
N ALA A 192 -8.79 -9.27 -16.21
CA ALA A 192 -7.40 -8.83 -16.26
C ALA A 192 -7.29 -7.37 -16.73
N LEU A 193 -8.02 -7.01 -17.79
CA LEU A 193 -8.08 -5.64 -18.31
C LEU A 193 -8.65 -4.65 -17.28
N MET A 194 -9.72 -5.02 -16.58
CA MET A 194 -10.29 -4.20 -15.50
C MET A 194 -9.32 -4.02 -14.34
N THR A 195 -8.60 -5.08 -13.95
CA THR A 195 -7.54 -5.01 -12.94
C THR A 195 -6.44 -4.04 -13.36
N ILE A 196 -6.02 -4.07 -14.63
CA ILE A 196 -5.06 -3.12 -15.19
C ILE A 196 -5.58 -1.69 -15.08
N LYS A 197 -6.86 -1.41 -15.38
CA LYS A 197 -7.42 -0.05 -15.25
C LYS A 197 -7.37 0.48 -13.82
N VAL A 198 -7.69 -0.35 -12.81
CA VAL A 198 -7.56 0.04 -11.39
C VAL A 198 -6.10 0.27 -11.00
N VAL A 199 -5.19 -0.59 -11.46
CA VAL A 199 -3.76 -0.47 -11.16
C VAL A 199 -3.16 0.78 -11.83
N VAL A 200 -3.51 1.08 -13.07
CA VAL A 200 -3.02 2.26 -13.80
C VAL A 200 -3.41 3.56 -13.08
N GLN A 201 -4.64 3.67 -12.56
CA GLN A 201 -5.05 4.86 -11.79
C GLN A 201 -4.17 5.06 -10.55
N ASN A 202 -3.97 4.00 -9.78
CA ASN A 202 -3.12 4.03 -8.59
C ASN A 202 -1.64 4.27 -8.93
N ALA A 203 -1.17 3.69 -10.03
CA ALA A 203 0.20 3.83 -10.52
C ALA A 203 0.51 5.28 -10.90
N ARG A 204 -0.44 5.96 -11.58
CA ARG A 204 -0.33 7.40 -11.91
C ARG A 204 -0.30 8.27 -10.65
N LEU A 205 -1.09 7.96 -9.63
CA LEU A 205 -1.06 8.68 -8.35
C LEU A 205 0.32 8.60 -7.67
N LEU A 206 0.93 7.42 -7.63
CA LEU A 206 2.23 7.20 -6.99
C LEU A 206 3.43 7.52 -7.88
N ARG A 207 3.20 7.81 -9.17
CA ARG A 207 4.26 8.00 -10.15
C ARG A 207 5.25 9.11 -9.77
N PRO A 208 4.83 10.30 -9.30
CA PRO A 208 5.77 11.34 -8.91
C PRO A 208 6.70 10.89 -7.78
N ILE A 209 6.19 10.13 -6.79
CA ILE A 209 7.00 9.59 -5.70
C ILE A 209 8.03 8.59 -6.25
N TRP A 210 7.61 7.71 -7.16
CA TRP A 210 8.50 6.74 -7.79
C TRP A 210 9.64 7.42 -8.56
N GLU A 211 9.35 8.51 -9.27
CA GLU A 211 10.36 9.27 -10.00
C GLU A 211 11.31 10.03 -9.06
N ILE A 212 10.77 10.71 -8.06
CA ILE A 212 11.55 11.49 -7.07
C ILE A 212 12.52 10.59 -6.28
N THR A 213 12.12 9.36 -6.00
CA THR A 213 12.87 8.44 -5.14
C THR A 213 13.80 7.51 -5.91
N ASP A 214 13.99 7.74 -7.21
CA ASP A 214 14.72 6.85 -8.10
C ASP A 214 14.23 5.39 -7.96
N ARG A 215 12.90 5.23 -8.08
CA ARG A 215 12.18 3.95 -8.13
C ARG A 215 12.16 3.17 -6.81
N LYS A 216 12.65 3.75 -5.72
CA LYS A 216 12.75 3.08 -4.40
C LYS A 216 11.43 3.09 -3.62
N LEU A 217 10.51 4.01 -3.93
CA LEU A 217 9.17 4.11 -3.34
C LEU A 217 8.14 4.34 -4.45
N GLY A 218 6.86 4.56 -4.11
CA GLY A 218 5.82 4.89 -5.08
C GLY A 218 5.33 3.69 -5.90
N LEU A 219 5.14 2.54 -5.26
CA LEU A 219 4.85 1.27 -5.94
C LEU A 219 3.41 0.79 -5.75
N VAL A 220 2.87 0.17 -6.80
CA VAL A 220 1.59 -0.55 -6.76
C VAL A 220 1.84 -2.05 -6.74
N SER A 221 1.27 -2.77 -5.79
CA SER A 221 1.31 -4.24 -5.80
C SER A 221 0.08 -4.82 -6.49
N LEU A 222 0.28 -5.51 -7.62
CA LEU A 222 -0.76 -6.17 -8.41
C LEU A 222 -0.72 -7.68 -8.18
N GLN A 223 -1.84 -8.28 -7.79
CA GLN A 223 -1.94 -9.72 -7.53
C GLN A 223 -2.17 -10.55 -8.79
N LEU A 224 -1.29 -11.53 -9.05
CA LEU A 224 -1.53 -12.57 -10.05
C LEU A 224 -2.75 -13.43 -9.67
N SER A 225 -3.38 -14.06 -10.67
CA SER A 225 -4.57 -14.89 -10.46
C SER A 225 -4.35 -15.90 -9.32
N PRO A 226 -5.20 -15.91 -8.27
CA PRO A 226 -5.06 -16.86 -7.17
C PRO A 226 -5.32 -18.31 -7.60
N LYS A 227 -5.96 -18.52 -8.75
CA LYS A 227 -6.22 -19.86 -9.31
C LYS A 227 -4.96 -20.56 -9.80
N GLU A 228 -3.97 -19.78 -10.21
CA GLU A 228 -2.72 -20.28 -10.80
C GLU A 228 -1.59 -20.34 -9.76
N ALA A 229 -1.91 -20.25 -8.46
CA ALA A 229 -0.93 -20.12 -7.38
C ALA A 229 0.10 -21.27 -7.27
N PHE A 230 -0.14 -22.37 -7.98
CA PHE A 230 0.71 -23.56 -8.01
C PHE A 230 1.32 -23.84 -9.39
N ASP A 231 1.03 -23.03 -10.41
CA ASP A 231 1.58 -23.17 -11.76
C ASP A 231 2.60 -22.06 -12.04
N GLU A 232 3.88 -22.44 -12.02
CA GLU A 232 5.00 -21.53 -12.23
C GLU A 232 4.96 -20.89 -13.62
N ALA A 233 4.69 -21.69 -14.65
CA ALA A 233 4.75 -21.25 -16.04
C ALA A 233 3.64 -20.24 -16.34
N VAL A 234 2.41 -20.54 -15.91
CA VAL A 234 1.26 -19.66 -16.10
C VAL A 234 1.44 -18.35 -15.32
N MET A 235 1.95 -18.40 -14.08
CA MET A 235 2.22 -17.19 -13.30
C MET A 235 3.29 -16.30 -13.96
N ILE A 236 4.38 -16.87 -14.45
CA ILE A 236 5.45 -16.12 -15.11
C ILE A 236 4.94 -15.50 -16.42
N GLU A 237 4.27 -16.28 -17.28
CA GLU A 237 3.72 -15.79 -18.54
C GLU A 237 2.71 -14.66 -18.31
N GLY A 238 1.76 -14.86 -17.38
CA GLY A 238 0.76 -13.86 -17.04
C GLY A 238 1.38 -12.57 -16.48
N ALA A 239 2.38 -12.68 -15.60
CA ALA A 239 3.08 -11.52 -15.06
C ALA A 239 3.78 -10.71 -16.16
N LEU A 240 4.47 -11.37 -17.09
CA LEU A 240 5.18 -10.70 -18.18
C LEU A 240 4.22 -9.99 -19.14
N ALA A 241 3.13 -10.64 -19.53
CA ALA A 241 2.11 -10.04 -20.39
C ALA A 241 1.45 -8.82 -19.72
N ILE A 242 1.10 -8.92 -18.43
CA ILE A 242 0.53 -7.80 -17.67
C ILE A 242 1.55 -6.66 -17.54
N TYR A 243 2.83 -6.96 -17.29
CA TYR A 243 3.87 -5.94 -17.13
C TYR A 243 4.08 -5.15 -18.42
N GLU A 244 4.13 -5.84 -19.56
CA GLU A 244 4.21 -5.19 -20.88
C GLU A 244 3.00 -4.27 -21.10
N ARG A 245 1.79 -4.75 -20.84
CA ARG A 245 0.57 -3.95 -21.02
C ARG A 245 0.52 -2.75 -20.09
N LEU A 246 0.92 -2.90 -18.83
CA LEU A 246 1.07 -1.77 -17.90
C LEU A 246 2.07 -0.75 -18.43
N GLY A 247 3.16 -1.21 -19.04
CA GLY A 247 4.17 -0.33 -19.62
C GLY A 247 3.61 0.52 -20.76
N GLN A 248 2.75 -0.06 -21.59
CA GLN A 248 2.04 0.65 -22.66
C GLN A 248 1.05 1.69 -22.10
N GLU A 249 0.26 1.33 -21.08
CA GLU A 249 -0.77 2.22 -20.50
C GLU A 249 -0.19 3.37 -19.66
N ILE A 250 0.99 3.16 -19.06
CA ILE A 250 1.74 4.18 -18.31
C ILE A 250 2.67 5.00 -19.21
N GLY A 251 3.08 4.47 -20.36
CA GLY A 251 4.03 5.13 -21.27
C GLY A 251 5.49 5.01 -20.83
N GLY A 252 5.87 3.89 -20.19
CA GLY A 252 7.23 3.67 -19.71
C GLY A 252 7.34 2.49 -18.75
N THR A 253 8.44 2.39 -17.99
CA THR A 253 8.61 1.34 -16.98
C THR A 253 7.50 1.42 -15.92
N PRO A 254 6.69 0.37 -15.70
CA PRO A 254 5.68 0.35 -14.64
C PRO A 254 6.28 0.49 -13.25
N ASN A 255 5.68 1.31 -12.40
CA ASN A 255 5.91 1.34 -10.95
C ASN A 255 5.06 0.28 -10.24
N THR A 256 5.14 -0.96 -10.73
CA THR A 256 4.32 -2.08 -10.27
C THR A 256 5.20 -3.25 -9.85
N VAL A 257 4.83 -3.89 -8.74
CA VAL A 257 5.38 -5.17 -8.30
C VAL A 257 4.29 -6.23 -8.34
N PHE A 258 4.64 -7.46 -8.70
CA PHE A 258 3.66 -8.55 -8.73
C PHE A 258 3.55 -9.22 -7.38
N LYS A 259 2.32 -9.33 -6.87
CA LYS A 259 2.10 -10.19 -5.70
C LYS A 259 2.14 -11.65 -6.13
N VAL A 260 3.14 -12.35 -5.62
CA VAL A 260 3.38 -13.78 -5.85
C VAL A 260 3.00 -14.52 -4.56
N PRO A 261 2.23 -15.61 -4.62
CA PRO A 261 1.87 -16.36 -3.42
C PRO A 261 3.10 -17.05 -2.81
N GLY A 262 3.12 -17.18 -1.48
CA GLY A 262 4.16 -17.83 -0.70
C GLY A 262 4.16 -19.36 -0.83
N THR A 263 3.84 -19.88 -2.01
CA THR A 263 3.80 -21.31 -2.35
C THR A 263 5.17 -21.80 -2.81
N LYS A 264 5.32 -23.12 -2.97
CA LYS A 264 6.52 -23.71 -3.58
C LYS A 264 6.79 -23.14 -4.97
N ALA A 265 5.76 -23.12 -5.82
CA ALA A 265 5.82 -22.55 -7.16
C ALA A 265 6.20 -21.07 -7.14
N GLY A 266 5.69 -20.31 -6.16
CA GLY A 266 6.00 -18.91 -5.99
C GLY A 266 7.49 -18.61 -5.83
N ILE A 267 8.28 -19.52 -5.26
CA ILE A 267 9.74 -19.35 -5.12
C ILE A 267 10.40 -19.22 -6.49
N THR A 268 10.03 -20.10 -7.43
CA THR A 268 10.55 -20.08 -8.82
C THR A 268 10.10 -18.80 -9.53
N VAL A 269 8.82 -18.44 -9.42
CA VAL A 269 8.26 -17.23 -10.02
C VAL A 269 8.97 -15.97 -9.51
N ALA A 270 9.17 -15.85 -8.20
CA ALA A 270 9.86 -14.72 -7.59
C ALA A 270 11.30 -14.60 -8.10
N GLY A 271 12.03 -15.73 -8.20
CA GLY A 271 13.38 -15.74 -8.77
C GLY A 271 13.42 -15.27 -10.22
N GLU A 272 12.49 -15.74 -11.05
CA GLU A 272 12.49 -15.41 -12.49
C GLU A 272 12.09 -13.95 -12.76
N LEU A 273 11.05 -13.44 -12.09
CA LEU A 273 10.62 -12.05 -12.25
C LEU A 273 11.67 -11.06 -11.75
N THR A 274 12.22 -11.30 -10.56
CA THR A 274 13.20 -10.38 -9.96
C THR A 274 14.53 -10.36 -10.71
N LYS A 275 14.95 -11.48 -11.30
CA LYS A 275 16.11 -11.53 -12.20
C LYS A 275 15.95 -10.63 -13.43
N ARG A 276 14.72 -10.47 -13.92
CA ARG A 276 14.36 -9.60 -15.05
C ARG A 276 14.14 -8.14 -14.66
N GLY A 277 14.40 -7.77 -13.40
CA GLY A 277 14.20 -6.41 -12.90
C GLY A 277 12.77 -6.10 -12.48
N ILE A 278 11.88 -7.10 -12.48
CA ILE A 278 10.48 -6.94 -12.09
C ILE A 278 10.34 -7.29 -10.61
N GLY A 279 9.99 -6.30 -9.79
CA GLY A 279 9.83 -6.49 -8.35
C GLY A 279 8.64 -7.38 -8.03
N VAL A 280 8.74 -8.09 -6.90
CA VAL A 280 7.65 -8.93 -6.38
C VAL A 280 7.23 -8.50 -4.99
N ASN A 281 5.99 -8.80 -4.63
CA ASN A 281 5.47 -8.69 -3.29
C ASN A 281 4.98 -10.09 -2.86
N VAL A 282 5.80 -10.83 -2.13
CA VAL A 282 5.46 -12.19 -1.72
C VAL A 282 4.31 -12.15 -0.71
N THR A 283 3.10 -12.49 -1.15
CA THR A 283 1.86 -12.53 -0.36
C THR A 283 1.53 -13.96 0.03
N VAL A 284 0.42 -14.22 0.73
CA VAL A 284 0.06 -15.58 1.19
C VAL A 284 1.27 -16.21 1.90
N ASN A 285 1.91 -15.38 2.72
CA ASN A 285 3.16 -15.63 3.39
C ASN A 285 2.97 -15.26 4.86
N TYR A 286 3.31 -16.21 5.73
CA TYR A 286 2.87 -16.24 7.13
C TYR A 286 3.97 -16.67 8.08
N SER A 287 5.04 -17.25 7.55
CA SER A 287 5.97 -18.08 8.31
C SER A 287 7.41 -17.74 8.00
N LEU A 288 8.28 -17.85 9.00
CA LEU A 288 9.70 -17.63 8.85
C LEU A 288 10.34 -18.54 7.77
N PRO A 289 9.99 -19.85 7.64
CA PRO A 289 10.47 -20.67 6.52
C PRO A 289 10.13 -20.10 5.14
N GLN A 290 8.90 -19.61 4.93
CA GLN A 290 8.54 -18.92 3.68
C GLN A 290 9.40 -17.67 3.49
N GLN A 291 9.52 -16.83 4.53
CA GLN A 291 10.35 -15.61 4.47
C GLN A 291 11.80 -15.92 4.06
N ILE A 292 12.41 -16.95 4.65
CA ILE A 292 13.79 -17.39 4.34
C ILE A 292 13.91 -17.83 2.88
N ALA A 293 13.01 -18.70 2.42
CA ALA A 293 13.07 -19.25 1.07
C ALA A 293 13.01 -18.15 0.00
N PHE A 294 12.05 -17.23 0.16
CA PHE A 294 11.86 -16.12 -0.76
C PHE A 294 12.97 -15.07 -0.65
N ALA A 295 13.40 -14.71 0.57
CA ALA A 295 14.52 -13.79 0.71
C ALA A 295 15.79 -14.35 0.07
N GLY A 296 16.08 -15.63 0.26
CA GLY A 296 17.24 -16.30 -0.32
C GLY A 296 17.25 -16.32 -1.85
N VAL A 297 16.10 -16.59 -2.51
CA VAL A 297 16.06 -16.58 -3.99
C VAL A 297 16.18 -15.16 -4.56
N ILE A 298 15.55 -14.18 -3.91
CA ILE A 298 15.58 -12.77 -4.35
C ILE A 298 16.98 -12.18 -4.14
N GLU A 299 17.62 -12.41 -2.98
CA GLU A 299 18.94 -11.86 -2.68
C GLU A 299 19.98 -12.31 -3.71
N ARG A 300 19.97 -13.60 -4.08
CA ARG A 300 20.92 -14.18 -5.02
C ARG A 300 20.88 -13.54 -6.41
N ASN A 301 19.68 -13.30 -6.94
CA ASN A 301 19.51 -13.09 -8.40
C ASN A 301 18.78 -11.81 -8.78
N SER A 302 18.17 -11.09 -7.83
CA SER A 302 17.36 -9.92 -8.15
C SER A 302 18.18 -8.76 -8.70
N THR A 303 17.66 -8.17 -9.78
CA THR A 303 18.01 -6.86 -10.33
C THR A 303 16.87 -5.85 -10.16
N ALA A 304 15.75 -6.27 -9.55
CA ALA A 304 14.61 -5.41 -9.28
C ALA A 304 14.99 -4.35 -8.21
N PRO A 305 14.55 -3.09 -8.36
CA PRO A 305 14.86 -2.03 -7.39
C PRO A 305 14.31 -2.31 -5.99
N LEU A 306 13.15 -2.96 -5.92
CA LEU A 306 12.47 -3.24 -4.66
C LEU A 306 11.64 -4.52 -4.78
N SER A 307 11.61 -5.31 -3.72
CA SER A 307 10.68 -6.42 -3.54
C SER A 307 10.27 -6.51 -2.07
N PHE A 308 9.08 -7.03 -1.83
CA PHE A 308 8.52 -7.16 -0.49
C PHE A 308 8.32 -8.62 -0.14
N ARG A 309 8.45 -8.93 1.14
CA ARG A 309 7.97 -10.18 1.72
C ARG A 309 6.87 -9.85 2.72
N THR A 310 5.64 -10.03 2.27
CA THR A 310 4.46 -9.63 3.02
C THR A 310 4.07 -10.70 4.04
N GLN A 311 4.20 -10.38 5.31
CA GLN A 311 3.59 -11.17 6.38
C GLN A 311 2.11 -10.78 6.51
N MET A 312 1.22 -11.73 6.26
CA MET A 312 -0.23 -11.52 6.41
C MET A 312 -0.62 -11.74 7.88
N ASP A 313 -0.62 -10.66 8.66
CA ASP A 313 -0.64 -10.71 10.12
C ASP A 313 -1.86 -11.42 10.70
N GLY A 314 -3.02 -10.75 10.69
CA GLY A 314 -4.21 -11.31 11.31
C GLY A 314 -4.64 -12.66 10.71
N ARG A 315 -4.22 -12.94 9.47
CA ARG A 315 -4.51 -14.20 8.79
C ARG A 315 -3.77 -15.40 9.40
N VAL A 316 -2.66 -15.18 10.10
CA VAL A 316 -1.97 -16.22 10.86
C VAL A 316 -2.26 -16.12 12.37
N ASP A 317 -2.45 -14.91 12.92
CA ASP A 317 -2.83 -14.74 14.33
C ASP A 317 -4.19 -15.41 14.65
N ASP A 318 -5.18 -15.29 13.76
CA ASP A 318 -6.53 -15.82 13.98
C ASP A 318 -6.55 -17.35 14.17
N PRO A 319 -6.03 -18.19 13.24
CA PRO A 319 -6.02 -19.65 13.43
C PRO A 319 -5.06 -20.11 14.54
N ILE A 320 -3.98 -19.38 14.83
CA ILE A 320 -3.17 -19.64 16.03
C ILE A 320 -4.02 -19.44 17.29
N GLY A 321 -4.82 -18.37 17.33
CA GLY A 321 -5.76 -18.11 18.42
C GLY A 321 -6.74 -19.26 18.68
N GLU A 322 -7.28 -19.87 17.63
CA GLU A 322 -8.16 -21.03 17.76
C GLU A 322 -7.43 -22.24 18.39
N GLU A 323 -6.20 -22.57 17.95
CA GLU A 323 -5.41 -23.65 18.57
C GLU A 323 -5.05 -23.35 20.04
N LEU A 324 -4.80 -22.07 20.39
CA LEU A 324 -4.53 -21.67 21.78
C LEU A 324 -5.77 -21.82 22.67
N LYS A 325 -6.94 -21.44 22.15
CA LYS A 325 -8.23 -21.60 22.80
C LYS A 325 -8.53 -23.08 23.07
N GLU A 326 -8.35 -23.93 22.06
CA GLU A 326 -8.50 -25.38 22.19
C GLU A 326 -7.50 -25.99 23.19
N ALA A 327 -6.28 -25.45 23.26
CA ALA A 327 -5.26 -25.85 24.24
C ALA A 327 -5.49 -25.29 25.67
N GLY A 328 -6.61 -24.63 25.93
CA GLY A 328 -6.99 -24.12 27.25
C GLY A 328 -6.12 -22.95 27.74
N VAL A 329 -5.58 -22.13 26.84
CA VAL A 329 -4.89 -20.89 27.21
C VAL A 329 -5.91 -19.85 27.66
N ALA A 330 -5.85 -19.42 28.92
CA ALA A 330 -6.83 -18.51 29.52
C ALA A 330 -6.96 -17.18 28.74
N ASP A 331 -5.84 -16.50 28.45
CA ASP A 331 -5.84 -15.18 27.80
C ASP A 331 -5.55 -15.27 26.29
N TRP A 332 -6.03 -16.33 25.62
CA TRP A 332 -5.68 -16.62 24.22
C TRP A 332 -5.93 -15.46 23.25
N GLU A 333 -6.93 -14.60 23.50
CA GLU A 333 -7.23 -13.43 22.66
C GLU A 333 -6.12 -12.38 22.68
N GLU A 334 -5.51 -12.15 23.84
CA GLU A 334 -4.35 -11.27 23.96
C GLU A 334 -3.09 -11.98 23.43
N VAL A 335 -2.89 -13.25 23.81
CA VAL A 335 -1.71 -14.02 23.41
C VAL A 335 -1.58 -14.09 21.88
N LYS A 336 -2.67 -14.35 21.15
CA LYS A 336 -2.62 -14.47 19.69
C LYS A 336 -2.13 -13.18 19.00
N THR A 337 -2.36 -12.01 19.60
CA THR A 337 -1.91 -10.71 19.02
C THR A 337 -0.38 -10.58 18.93
N TRP A 338 0.34 -11.44 19.64
CA TRP A 338 1.80 -11.45 19.68
C TRP A 338 2.43 -12.44 18.71
N ALA A 339 1.66 -13.34 18.08
CA ALA A 339 2.22 -14.37 17.21
C ALA A 339 2.96 -13.77 16.02
N THR A 340 2.31 -12.90 15.25
CA THR A 340 2.93 -12.19 14.12
C THR A 340 4.04 -11.24 14.51
N THR A 341 3.92 -10.61 15.68
CA THR A 341 4.99 -9.78 16.22
C THR A 341 6.23 -10.63 16.46
N ALA A 342 6.10 -11.78 17.12
CA ALA A 342 7.22 -12.68 17.37
C ALA A 342 7.88 -13.18 16.07
N ILE A 343 7.08 -13.60 15.08
CA ILE A 343 7.57 -14.06 13.78
C ILE A 343 8.33 -12.93 13.07
N ARG A 344 7.75 -11.73 12.99
CA ARG A 344 8.38 -10.58 12.31
C ARG A 344 9.67 -10.12 13.00
N GLN A 345 9.69 -10.09 14.32
CA GLN A 345 10.91 -9.76 15.06
C GLN A 345 12.03 -10.78 14.79
N ARG A 346 11.70 -12.07 14.73
CA ARG A 346 12.66 -13.13 14.42
C ARG A 346 13.13 -13.05 12.97
N GLU A 347 12.22 -12.84 12.02
CA GLU A 347 12.55 -12.60 10.61
C GLU A 347 13.50 -11.42 10.45
N TYR A 348 13.16 -10.27 11.04
CA TYR A 348 13.95 -9.05 10.88
C TYR A 348 15.36 -9.22 11.47
N ARG A 349 15.48 -9.82 12.65
CA ARG A 349 16.78 -10.15 13.25
C ARG A 349 17.59 -11.09 12.36
N MET A 350 16.96 -12.13 11.83
CA MET A 350 17.68 -13.18 11.11
C MET A 350 18.07 -12.75 9.68
N LEU A 351 17.18 -12.07 8.97
CA LEU A 351 17.36 -11.76 7.55
C LEU A 351 17.99 -10.37 7.35
N CYS A 352 17.60 -9.37 8.13
CA CYS A 352 17.93 -7.97 7.86
C CYS A 352 19.15 -7.47 8.62
N MET A 353 19.48 -8.04 9.79
CA MET A 353 20.67 -7.65 10.53
C MET A 353 21.94 -8.08 9.80
N GLU A 354 23.00 -7.31 9.98
CA GLU A 354 24.32 -7.60 9.41
C GLU A 354 24.89 -8.93 9.97
N PRO A 355 25.75 -9.65 9.22
CA PRO A 355 26.41 -10.85 9.70
C PRO A 355 27.17 -10.70 11.01
N ARG A 356 27.78 -9.52 11.25
CA ARG A 356 28.48 -9.22 12.52
C ARG A 356 27.54 -9.15 13.72
N ASP A 357 26.26 -8.88 13.48
CA ASP A 357 25.20 -8.74 14.47
C ASP A 357 24.28 -9.99 14.52
N GLY A 358 24.68 -11.07 13.83
CA GLY A 358 24.00 -12.37 13.86
C GLY A 358 22.89 -12.57 12.82
N GLY A 359 22.74 -11.67 11.85
CA GLY A 359 21.80 -11.83 10.72
C GLY A 359 22.48 -12.23 9.41
N LEU A 360 21.74 -12.18 8.30
CA LEU A 360 22.22 -12.51 6.96
C LEU A 360 22.56 -11.30 6.08
N GLY A 361 22.22 -10.08 6.52
CA GLY A 361 22.48 -8.84 5.79
C GLY A 361 21.73 -8.74 4.46
N PHE A 362 20.53 -9.32 4.35
CA PHE A 362 19.75 -9.28 3.11
C PHE A 362 19.18 -7.89 2.87
N THR A 363 19.31 -7.41 1.62
CA THR A 363 18.99 -6.02 1.24
C THR A 363 18.06 -5.90 0.04
N LYS A 364 17.78 -7.00 -0.68
CA LYS A 364 16.98 -6.95 -1.93
C LYS A 364 15.49 -7.23 -1.74
N SER A 365 15.09 -7.68 -0.55
CA SER A 365 13.69 -7.83 -0.20
C SER A 365 13.40 -7.34 1.21
N PHE A 366 12.26 -6.67 1.39
CA PHE A 366 11.94 -5.94 2.63
C PHE A 366 10.72 -6.54 3.31
N CYS A 367 10.72 -6.57 4.65
CA CYS A 367 9.56 -6.97 5.43
C CYS A 367 8.38 -6.05 5.12
N LEU A 368 7.19 -6.62 4.89
CA LEU A 368 5.95 -5.87 4.75
C LEU A 368 4.87 -6.46 5.66
N GLY A 369 4.37 -5.70 6.65
CA GLY A 369 3.21 -6.12 7.46
C GLY A 369 1.90 -5.79 6.74
N ALA A 370 1.01 -6.77 6.60
CA ALA A 370 -0.31 -6.60 5.98
C ALA A 370 -1.41 -7.29 6.78
N ALA A 371 -2.68 -6.99 6.47
CA ALA A 371 -3.83 -7.63 7.10
C ALA A 371 -3.84 -7.58 8.64
N GLY A 372 -3.34 -6.47 9.22
CA GLY A 372 -3.40 -6.23 10.66
C GLY A 372 -4.82 -6.18 11.20
N ARG A 373 -4.99 -6.54 12.48
CA ARG A 373 -6.28 -6.56 13.19
C ARG A 373 -6.48 -5.36 14.10
N GLY A 374 -5.43 -4.59 14.39
CA GLY A 374 -5.56 -3.33 15.12
C GLY A 374 -4.24 -2.57 15.26
N PRO A 375 -4.23 -1.51 16.09
CA PRO A 375 -3.10 -0.59 16.24
C PRO A 375 -1.79 -1.26 16.61
N TRP A 376 -1.83 -2.38 17.32
CA TRP A 376 -0.64 -3.11 17.74
C TRP A 376 0.17 -3.69 16.58
N ASN A 377 -0.48 -4.06 15.47
CA ASN A 377 0.23 -4.52 14.27
C ASN A 377 1.09 -3.41 13.66
N ILE A 378 0.70 -2.15 13.85
CA ILE A 378 1.45 -0.97 13.40
C ILE A 378 2.51 -0.62 14.44
N SER A 379 2.10 -0.38 15.69
CA SER A 379 3.01 0.12 16.73
C SER A 379 4.15 -0.84 17.07
N ARG A 380 3.90 -2.16 17.06
CA ARG A 380 4.93 -3.19 17.33
C ARG A 380 5.84 -3.48 16.13
N SER A 381 5.61 -2.83 14.98
CA SER A 381 6.37 -3.02 13.73
C SER A 381 7.30 -1.85 13.41
N VAL A 382 7.43 -0.86 14.29
CA VAL A 382 8.34 0.25 14.06
C VAL A 382 9.78 -0.18 14.38
N THR A 383 10.72 0.17 13.52
CA THR A 383 12.14 -0.21 13.64
C THR A 383 13.05 0.96 13.32
N ASP A 384 14.16 1.12 14.04
CA ASP A 384 15.32 1.96 13.71
C ASP A 384 16.46 1.14 13.08
N GLY A 385 16.16 -0.07 12.61
CA GLY A 385 17.11 -1.03 12.08
C GLY A 385 17.62 -0.73 10.66
N PRO A 386 18.56 -1.56 10.18
CA PRO A 386 19.28 -1.30 8.93
C PRO A 386 18.40 -1.42 7.68
N ALA A 387 17.39 -2.30 7.68
CA ALA A 387 16.48 -2.49 6.54
C ALA A 387 15.13 -1.80 6.78
N THR A 388 14.58 -1.15 5.76
CA THR A 388 13.26 -0.54 5.88
C THR A 388 12.19 -1.61 6.13
N LEU A 389 11.34 -1.39 7.12
CA LEU A 389 10.12 -2.17 7.31
C LEU A 389 8.94 -1.41 6.71
N PHE A 390 8.19 -2.09 5.84
CA PHE A 390 7.00 -1.54 5.23
C PHE A 390 5.73 -2.04 5.92
N LEU A 391 4.69 -1.22 5.91
CA LEU A 391 3.35 -1.60 6.34
C LEU A 391 2.37 -1.29 5.22
N THR A 392 1.37 -2.15 5.01
CA THR A 392 0.19 -1.81 4.23
C THR A 392 -1.04 -1.93 5.11
N ILE A 393 -1.80 -0.85 5.19
CA ILE A 393 -2.79 -0.65 6.26
C ILE A 393 -4.16 -0.41 5.63
N PHE A 394 -5.14 -1.23 6.01
CA PHE A 394 -6.53 -1.06 5.60
C PHE A 394 -7.10 0.28 6.08
N PRO A 395 -7.97 0.96 5.30
CA PRO A 395 -8.53 2.26 5.67
C PRO A 395 -9.15 2.29 7.07
N GLN A 396 -9.93 1.28 7.46
CA GLN A 396 -10.51 1.24 8.81
C GLN A 396 -9.46 1.15 9.92
N ARG A 397 -8.31 0.51 9.65
CA ARG A 397 -7.20 0.42 10.62
C ARG A 397 -6.36 1.69 10.65
N GLN A 398 -6.31 2.44 9.54
CA GLN A 398 -5.75 3.79 9.55
C GLN A 398 -6.56 4.71 10.47
N VAL A 399 -7.90 4.68 10.34
CA VAL A 399 -8.81 5.45 11.21
C VAL A 399 -8.65 5.06 12.69
N GLU A 400 -8.64 3.76 12.99
CA GLU A 400 -8.44 3.26 14.35
C GLU A 400 -7.07 3.66 14.95
N PHE A 401 -6.02 3.64 14.14
CA PHE A 401 -4.69 4.06 14.57
C PHE A 401 -4.62 5.57 14.85
N ASP A 402 -5.30 6.38 14.04
CA ASP A 402 -5.38 7.84 14.18
C ASP A 402 -6.41 8.31 15.23
N ALA A 403 -7.27 7.42 15.75
CA ALA A 403 -8.38 7.77 16.65
C ALA A 403 -7.92 8.39 17.99
N GLU A 404 -6.68 8.12 18.41
CA GLU A 404 -6.09 8.64 19.64
C GLU A 404 -4.66 9.09 19.35
N SER A 405 -4.14 10.10 20.06
CA SER A 405 -2.74 10.50 19.90
C SER A 405 -1.81 9.39 20.40
N ARG A 406 -0.80 9.04 19.60
CA ARG A 406 0.18 7.99 19.92
C ARG A 406 1.61 8.53 19.82
N GLU A 407 2.46 8.05 20.73
CA GLU A 407 3.90 8.15 20.57
C GLU A 407 4.37 7.02 19.65
N ILE A 408 5.26 7.35 18.71
CA ILE A 408 5.88 6.37 17.83
C ILE A 408 7.18 5.93 18.51
N ASN A 409 7.24 4.68 18.95
CA ASN A 409 8.45 4.08 19.52
C ASN A 409 9.34 3.56 18.38
N PRO A 410 10.50 4.19 18.09
CA PRO A 410 11.38 3.75 17.02
C PRO A 410 11.92 2.34 17.19
N ARG A 411 11.98 1.86 18.44
CA ARG A 411 12.62 0.60 18.81
C ARG A 411 11.64 -0.54 19.06
N ALA A 412 10.38 -0.38 18.66
CA ALA A 412 9.31 -1.33 18.99
C ALA A 412 9.59 -2.77 18.52
N ILE A 413 10.22 -2.97 17.36
CA ILE A 413 10.59 -4.31 16.88
C ILE A 413 11.64 -5.02 17.77
N TRP A 414 12.37 -4.25 18.59
CA TRP A 414 13.40 -4.80 19.45
C TRP A 414 12.88 -5.16 20.83
N GLU A 415 11.69 -4.66 21.19
CA GLU A 415 11.07 -4.98 22.46
C GLU A 415 10.76 -6.47 22.55
N PRO A 416 11.21 -7.15 23.60
CA PRO A 416 10.98 -8.58 23.71
C PRO A 416 9.47 -8.86 23.83
N VAL A 417 8.96 -9.77 23.01
CA VAL A 417 7.67 -10.42 23.29
C VAL A 417 7.83 -11.10 24.65
N ALA A 418 6.99 -10.75 25.64
CA ALA A 418 7.20 -11.08 27.06
C ALA A 418 7.80 -12.49 27.27
N PRO A 419 9.12 -12.59 27.55
CA PRO A 419 9.94 -13.73 27.10
C PRO A 419 9.52 -15.11 27.59
N GLU A 420 9.01 -15.22 28.82
CA GLU A 420 8.78 -16.54 29.43
C GLU A 420 7.33 -17.02 29.34
N LYS A 421 6.36 -16.11 29.48
CA LYS A 421 4.93 -16.48 29.47
C LYS A 421 4.36 -16.53 28.06
N LEU A 422 4.58 -15.50 27.25
CA LEU A 422 3.95 -15.43 25.92
C LEU A 422 4.60 -16.39 24.93
N ALA A 423 5.93 -16.55 24.96
CA ALA A 423 6.62 -17.52 24.10
C ALA A 423 6.14 -18.96 24.42
N THR A 424 6.11 -19.36 25.68
CA THR A 424 5.62 -20.69 26.09
C THR A 424 4.16 -20.93 25.69
N LEU A 425 3.30 -19.92 25.85
CA LEU A 425 1.89 -20.03 25.50
C LEU A 425 1.70 -20.14 23.98
N LEU A 426 2.34 -19.29 23.19
CA LEU A 426 2.30 -19.34 21.72
C LEU A 426 2.78 -20.71 21.19
N HIS A 427 3.84 -21.26 21.79
CA HIS A 427 4.36 -22.59 21.44
C HIS A 427 3.41 -23.75 21.76
N LYS A 428 2.24 -23.54 22.38
CA LYS A 428 1.19 -24.57 22.44
C LYS A 428 0.51 -24.79 21.09
N SER A 429 0.41 -23.74 20.26
CA SER A 429 -0.08 -23.83 18.89
C SER A 429 0.93 -24.54 17.99
N ARG A 430 0.45 -25.53 17.22
CA ARG A 430 1.24 -26.20 16.19
C ARG A 430 1.54 -25.25 15.03
N LEU A 431 0.56 -24.45 14.62
CA LEU A 431 0.73 -23.45 13.56
C LEU A 431 1.79 -22.42 13.93
N PHE A 432 1.81 -21.95 15.17
CA PHE A 432 2.87 -21.04 15.62
C PHE A 432 4.25 -21.70 15.54
N ARG A 433 4.41 -22.94 16.03
CA ARG A 433 5.70 -23.66 15.95
C ARG A 433 6.18 -23.79 14.50
N GLN A 434 5.28 -24.18 13.58
CA GLN A 434 5.58 -24.25 12.15
C GLN A 434 5.96 -22.89 11.56
N ALA A 435 5.29 -21.82 11.99
CA ALA A 435 5.49 -20.49 11.46
C ALA A 435 6.72 -19.76 12.04
N TYR A 436 7.10 -20.08 13.28
CA TYR A 436 8.13 -19.36 14.03
C TYR A 436 9.52 -19.98 13.88
N GLU A 437 9.62 -21.30 13.75
CA GLU A 437 10.93 -21.96 13.62
C GLU A 437 11.49 -21.85 12.20
N PRO A 438 12.79 -21.53 12.01
CA PRO A 438 13.41 -21.41 10.69
C PRO A 438 13.30 -22.67 9.81
N ASP A 439 13.24 -23.84 10.44
CA ASP A 439 13.09 -25.17 9.86
C ASP A 439 11.72 -25.79 10.16
N GLY A 440 10.74 -24.99 10.60
CA GLY A 440 9.41 -25.45 10.98
C GLY A 440 8.57 -26.02 9.83
N MET A 441 8.96 -25.73 8.58
CA MET A 441 8.36 -26.25 7.34
C MET A 441 9.39 -26.29 6.21
N THR A 442 9.25 -27.29 5.34
CA THR A 442 9.91 -27.36 4.04
C THR A 442 9.10 -26.63 2.95
N PRO A 443 9.71 -26.23 1.83
CA PRO A 443 8.98 -25.63 0.70
C PRO A 443 7.79 -26.45 0.21
N GLU A 444 7.88 -27.79 0.25
CA GLU A 444 6.80 -28.72 -0.10
C GLU A 444 5.55 -28.56 0.79
N GLU A 445 5.74 -28.11 2.03
CA GLU A 445 4.66 -27.95 3.01
C GLU A 445 3.97 -26.58 2.90
N PHE A 446 4.55 -25.61 2.18
CA PHE A 446 3.98 -24.25 2.07
C PHE A 446 2.57 -24.26 1.47
N ASP A 447 2.33 -25.15 0.52
CA ASP A 447 1.08 -25.28 -0.22
C ASP A 447 -0.05 -25.90 0.62
N THR A 448 0.32 -26.69 1.63
CA THR A 448 -0.62 -27.36 2.55
C THR A 448 -0.71 -26.68 3.91
N PHE A 449 0.07 -25.62 4.15
CA PHE A 449 -0.03 -24.82 5.35
C PHE A 449 -1.42 -24.19 5.48
N LEU A 450 -2.06 -24.35 6.64
CA LEU A 450 -3.48 -24.03 6.81
C LEU A 450 -3.83 -22.57 6.44
N PRO A 451 -3.08 -21.53 6.91
CA PRO A 451 -3.30 -20.16 6.47
C PRO A 451 -3.21 -19.94 4.95
N THR A 452 -2.30 -20.65 4.28
CA THR A 452 -2.13 -20.61 2.81
C THR A 452 -3.38 -21.12 2.11
N GLN A 453 -3.83 -22.34 2.44
CA GLN A 453 -5.01 -22.94 1.83
C GLN A 453 -6.28 -22.12 2.09
N ALA A 454 -6.46 -21.66 3.33
CA ALA A 454 -7.63 -20.86 3.71
C ALA A 454 -7.69 -19.55 2.91
N THR A 455 -6.54 -18.87 2.76
CA THR A 455 -6.48 -17.58 2.04
C THR A 455 -6.64 -17.77 0.54
N LEU A 456 -5.97 -18.75 -0.07
CA LEU A 456 -6.11 -19.03 -1.51
C LEU A 456 -7.54 -19.42 -1.85
N LYS A 457 -8.20 -20.25 -1.02
CA LYS A 457 -9.62 -20.59 -1.21
C LYS A 457 -10.52 -19.35 -1.20
N GLN A 458 -10.31 -18.43 -0.24
CA GLN A 458 -11.08 -17.20 -0.19
C GLN A 458 -10.81 -16.29 -1.39
N PHE A 459 -9.53 -16.11 -1.75
CA PHE A 459 -9.15 -15.26 -2.88
C PHE A 459 -9.68 -15.82 -4.20
N SER A 460 -9.64 -17.14 -4.40
CA SER A 460 -10.21 -17.78 -5.59
C SER A 460 -11.72 -17.58 -5.69
N LYS A 461 -12.46 -17.72 -4.57
CA LYS A 461 -13.90 -17.42 -4.58
C LYS A 461 -14.18 -15.96 -4.95
N ALA A 462 -13.49 -15.02 -4.32
CA ALA A 462 -13.70 -13.61 -4.62
C ALA A 462 -13.25 -13.24 -6.05
N TYR A 463 -12.26 -13.95 -6.60
CA TYR A 463 -11.91 -13.84 -8.02
C TYR A 463 -13.04 -14.32 -8.92
N ASP A 464 -13.72 -15.43 -8.59
CA ASP A 464 -14.88 -15.91 -9.35
C ASP A 464 -16.01 -14.89 -9.37
N ASP A 465 -16.32 -14.30 -8.21
CA ASP A 465 -17.35 -13.27 -8.07
C ASP A 465 -17.00 -12.03 -8.94
N PHE A 466 -15.72 -11.63 -8.96
CA PHE A 466 -15.25 -10.52 -9.81
C PHE A 466 -15.25 -10.86 -11.31
N VAL A 467 -14.92 -12.10 -11.68
CA VAL A 467 -14.99 -12.58 -13.07
C VAL A 467 -16.42 -12.58 -13.57
N ALA A 468 -17.37 -13.04 -12.76
CA ALA A 468 -18.80 -13.00 -13.09
C ALA A 468 -19.29 -11.56 -13.32
N TRP A 469 -18.90 -10.62 -12.45
CA TRP A 469 -19.23 -9.20 -12.61
C TRP A 469 -18.63 -8.58 -13.89
N CYS A 470 -17.38 -8.91 -14.20
CA CYS A 470 -16.74 -8.52 -15.45
C CYS A 470 -17.44 -9.13 -16.68
N GLY A 471 -18.00 -10.33 -16.54
CA GLY A 471 -18.82 -11.00 -17.55
C GLY A 471 -20.20 -10.36 -17.77
N GLY A 472 -20.65 -9.47 -16.88
CA GLY A 472 -21.92 -8.75 -16.98
C GLY A 472 -22.97 -9.15 -15.93
N ASP A 473 -22.62 -9.97 -14.93
CA ASP A 473 -23.49 -10.22 -13.79
C ASP A 473 -23.30 -9.12 -12.72
N ASP A 474 -24.09 -8.04 -12.83
CA ASP A 474 -24.02 -6.91 -11.91
C ASP A 474 -24.27 -7.30 -10.44
N ALA A 475 -24.94 -8.43 -10.18
CA ALA A 475 -25.23 -8.93 -8.84
C ALA A 475 -24.11 -9.78 -8.22
N ALA A 476 -23.09 -10.18 -9.00
CA ALA A 476 -22.05 -11.10 -8.54
C ALA A 476 -21.17 -10.53 -7.41
N LEU A 477 -21.03 -9.20 -7.32
CA LEU A 477 -20.34 -8.53 -6.21
C LEU A 477 -21.27 -8.23 -5.01
N GLY A 478 -22.51 -8.73 -5.05
CA GLY A 478 -23.62 -8.49 -4.12
C GLY A 478 -23.33 -8.74 -2.65
#